data_AF-A0A7C5BPV2-F1
#
_entry.id   AF-A0A7C5BPV2-F1
#
_cell.length_a   1.000
_cell.length_b   1.000
_cell.length_c   1.000
_cell.angle_alpha   90.00
_cell.angle_beta   90.00
_cell.angle_gamma   90.00
#
_symmetry.space_group_name_H-M   'P 1'
#
loop_
_entity.id
_entity.type
_entity.pdbx_description
1 polymer ?
#
loop_
_entity_poly.entity_id
_entity_poly.type
_entity_poly.pdbx_seq_one_letter_code
_entity_poly.pdbx_strand_id
1 'polypeptide(L)'
;ATQNLYDLLDKVSQYYVHQLQTHPQRAIFENYLQQRGLSAKTIELFNIGMAPDGWDNVLKTFGTTELARKQLNEAGLLSSNDKGRTYDRFRNRVMFPIRDRRGRVIGFGGRVLDDSTPKYLNSPETPVFHKGHELYGLFQARKANRKLDRIIIVEGYMDVIVLTEHGITNAVATLGTATTPDHLRLIQRSTPEVVFCFDGDRAGRDAAWRAAENALPLLGGNHQLKFMFLPDGEDPDSVVRQQGAENFNSLVEQAQNYSDFFFATLESRVDIASMDGRARLVEIAKPYLRHIPAGIYRDMLEQQLADRAQTNTELLHKHLERPPQNKSKALQKALTASTAISPVRMAITIVLQHPELHSAVDKFDKISSLDRPGIKILAELLETLRQNPHLNTAALLERARDSEHAEHLQRLVLQPLSLSADELKHELVGIIQQLQQQALAERQTYLTAKPFSKLTDAEKEEIRNKTI
;
A
#
# COMPACT_ATOMS: atom_id res chain seq x y z
N ALA A 1 -12.83 -23.43 5.01
CA ALA A 1 -13.44 -22.19 4.50
C ALA A 1 -12.81 -21.76 3.17
N THR A 2 -11.50 -21.53 3.10
CA THR A 2 -10.77 -21.02 1.91
C THR A 2 -10.78 -21.94 0.68
N GLN A 3 -10.75 -23.26 0.84
CA GLN A 3 -10.83 -24.21 -0.30
C GLN A 3 -12.11 -23.99 -1.13
N ASN A 4 -13.20 -23.54 -0.49
CA ASN A 4 -14.48 -23.29 -1.16
C ASN A 4 -14.49 -21.99 -1.98
N LEU A 5 -13.61 -21.02 -1.66
CA LEU A 5 -13.52 -19.76 -2.42
C LEU A 5 -12.83 -19.93 -3.77
N TYR A 6 -11.76 -20.73 -3.84
CA TYR A 6 -11.07 -20.99 -5.12
C TYR A 6 -12.00 -21.69 -6.11
N ASP A 7 -12.75 -22.71 -5.67
CA ASP A 7 -13.69 -23.45 -6.52
C ASP A 7 -14.84 -22.55 -7.00
N LEU A 8 -15.33 -21.66 -6.14
CA LEU A 8 -16.35 -20.66 -6.50
C LEU A 8 -15.83 -19.67 -7.55
N LEU A 9 -14.65 -19.10 -7.33
CA LEU A 9 -14.02 -18.15 -8.25
C LEU A 9 -13.74 -18.78 -9.61
N ASP A 10 -13.30 -20.04 -9.65
CA ASP A 10 -13.09 -20.77 -10.90
C ASP A 10 -14.41 -20.99 -11.65
N LYS A 11 -15.48 -21.44 -10.95
CA LYS A 11 -16.82 -21.57 -11.55
C LYS A 11 -17.35 -20.25 -12.11
N VAL A 12 -17.14 -19.15 -11.39
CA VAL A 12 -17.54 -17.81 -11.84
C VAL A 12 -16.71 -17.35 -13.04
N SER A 13 -15.42 -17.68 -13.08
CA SER A 13 -14.57 -17.42 -14.25
C SER A 13 -15.06 -18.19 -15.47
N GLN A 14 -15.37 -19.48 -15.32
CA GLN A 14 -15.93 -20.30 -16.39
C GLN A 14 -17.29 -19.77 -16.86
N TYR A 15 -18.12 -19.29 -15.93
CA TYR A 15 -19.37 -18.62 -16.26
C TYR A 15 -19.14 -17.38 -17.13
N TYR A 16 -18.22 -16.48 -16.78
CA TYR A 16 -17.95 -15.30 -17.61
C TYR A 16 -17.42 -15.66 -19.00
N VAL A 17 -16.57 -16.69 -19.12
CA VAL A 17 -16.13 -17.21 -20.42
C VAL A 17 -17.32 -17.75 -21.21
N HIS A 18 -18.19 -18.53 -20.58
CA HIS A 18 -19.39 -19.05 -21.20
C HIS A 18 -20.33 -17.92 -21.67
N GLN A 19 -20.51 -16.87 -20.88
CA GLN A 19 -21.30 -15.71 -21.28
C GLN A 19 -20.74 -15.07 -22.57
N LEU A 20 -19.41 -15.00 -22.71
CA LEU A 20 -18.78 -14.44 -23.92
C LEU A 20 -19.06 -15.30 -25.16
N GLN A 21 -19.30 -16.59 -24.99
CA GLN A 21 -19.58 -17.52 -26.08
C GLN A 21 -21.07 -17.58 -26.46
N THR A 22 -21.98 -17.42 -25.50
CA THR A 22 -23.40 -17.76 -25.70
C THR A 22 -24.37 -16.63 -25.43
N HIS A 23 -23.99 -15.60 -24.68
CA HIS A 23 -24.92 -14.57 -24.25
C HIS A 23 -25.39 -13.69 -25.43
N PRO A 24 -26.68 -13.30 -25.51
CA PRO A 24 -27.18 -12.46 -26.60
C PRO A 24 -26.45 -11.11 -26.75
N GLN A 25 -25.91 -10.56 -25.66
CA GLN A 25 -25.16 -9.29 -25.68
C GLN A 25 -23.68 -9.42 -26.11
N ARG A 26 -23.18 -10.63 -26.40
CA ARG A 26 -21.74 -10.88 -26.61
C ARG A 26 -21.10 -10.07 -27.73
N ALA A 27 -21.85 -9.74 -28.78
CA ALA A 27 -21.32 -9.08 -29.97
C ALA A 27 -20.58 -7.75 -29.65
N ILE A 28 -21.05 -6.98 -28.67
CA ILE A 28 -20.41 -5.72 -28.27
C ILE A 28 -19.04 -5.99 -27.61
N PHE A 29 -18.95 -7.06 -26.81
CA PHE A 29 -17.72 -7.49 -26.14
C PHE A 29 -16.72 -8.07 -27.14
N GLU A 30 -17.19 -8.93 -28.06
CA GLU A 30 -16.38 -9.51 -29.15
C GLU A 30 -15.80 -8.40 -30.04
N ASN A 31 -16.62 -7.43 -30.45
CA ASN A 31 -16.17 -6.28 -31.25
C ASN A 31 -15.09 -5.46 -30.53
N TYR A 32 -15.24 -5.21 -29.23
CA TYR A 32 -14.23 -4.51 -28.46
C TYR A 32 -12.89 -5.27 -28.41
N LEU A 33 -12.93 -6.59 -28.17
CA LEU A 33 -11.71 -7.42 -28.13
C LEU A 33 -11.03 -7.48 -29.51
N GLN A 34 -11.82 -7.54 -30.59
CA GLN A 34 -11.33 -7.49 -31.96
C GLN A 34 -10.69 -6.13 -32.31
N GLN A 35 -11.30 -5.02 -31.90
CA GLN A 35 -10.72 -3.68 -32.07
C GLN A 35 -9.40 -3.51 -31.32
N ARG A 36 -9.22 -4.24 -30.21
CA ARG A 36 -7.95 -4.34 -29.48
C ARG A 36 -6.95 -5.31 -30.12
N GLY A 37 -7.30 -5.96 -31.22
CA GLY A 37 -6.41 -6.87 -31.95
C GLY A 37 -6.17 -8.20 -31.25
N LEU A 38 -7.04 -8.62 -30.31
CA LEU A 38 -6.82 -9.84 -29.54
C LEU A 38 -7.31 -11.07 -30.30
N SER A 39 -6.44 -12.06 -30.48
CA SER A 39 -6.80 -13.33 -31.10
C SER A 39 -7.61 -14.23 -30.16
N ALA A 40 -8.36 -15.17 -30.74
CA ALA A 40 -9.09 -16.19 -29.96
C ALA A 40 -8.15 -16.99 -29.04
N LYS A 41 -6.92 -17.26 -29.50
CA LYS A 41 -5.88 -17.94 -28.72
C LYS A 41 -5.48 -17.14 -27.47
N THR A 42 -5.33 -15.82 -27.60
CA THR A 42 -5.01 -14.95 -26.46
C THR A 42 -6.18 -14.79 -25.50
N ILE A 43 -7.40 -14.65 -26.04
CA ILE A 43 -8.65 -14.66 -25.25
C ILE A 43 -8.73 -15.94 -24.40
N GLU A 44 -8.45 -17.09 -25.00
CA GLU A 44 -8.40 -18.38 -24.31
C GLU A 44 -7.26 -18.46 -23.28
N LEU A 45 -6.03 -18.05 -23.64
CA LEU A 45 -4.85 -18.09 -22.77
C LEU A 45 -5.06 -17.33 -21.45
N PHE A 46 -5.73 -16.19 -21.52
CA PHE A 46 -6.04 -15.35 -20.37
C PHE A 46 -7.43 -15.62 -19.77
N ASN A 47 -8.19 -16.58 -20.31
CA ASN A 47 -9.57 -16.88 -19.92
C ASN A 47 -10.44 -15.63 -19.85
N ILE A 48 -10.33 -14.75 -20.86
CA ILE A 48 -11.13 -13.53 -20.93
C ILE A 48 -12.60 -13.91 -21.09
N GLY A 49 -13.46 -13.26 -20.32
CA GLY A 49 -14.91 -13.47 -20.35
C GLY A 49 -15.68 -12.15 -20.39
N MET A 50 -17.00 -12.23 -20.26
CA MET A 50 -17.86 -11.07 -20.07
C MET A 50 -18.74 -11.21 -18.85
N ALA A 51 -18.91 -10.11 -18.12
CA ALA A 51 -20.00 -9.90 -17.19
C ALA A 51 -21.10 -9.14 -17.96
N PRO A 52 -22.24 -9.78 -18.28
CA PRO A 52 -23.36 -9.13 -18.95
C PRO A 52 -23.86 -7.91 -18.17
N ASP A 53 -24.62 -7.04 -18.82
CA ASP A 53 -25.37 -6.03 -18.10
C ASP A 53 -26.44 -6.69 -17.20
N GLY A 54 -26.79 -6.05 -16.09
CA GLY A 54 -27.72 -6.57 -15.09
C GLY A 54 -27.15 -6.58 -13.68
N TRP A 55 -28.05 -6.52 -12.69
CA TRP A 55 -27.69 -6.32 -11.27
C TRP A 55 -27.48 -7.61 -10.48
N ASP A 56 -27.87 -8.77 -11.01
CA ASP A 56 -27.96 -10.00 -10.23
C ASP A 56 -27.70 -11.29 -11.04
N ASN A 57 -26.90 -11.21 -12.10
CA ASN A 57 -26.54 -12.34 -12.96
C ASN A 57 -25.78 -13.43 -12.18
N VAL A 58 -24.68 -13.06 -11.52
CA VAL A 58 -23.88 -13.92 -10.65
C VAL A 58 -24.66 -14.27 -9.39
N LEU A 59 -25.34 -13.29 -8.78
CA LEU A 59 -26.15 -13.50 -7.58
C LEU A 59 -27.26 -14.56 -7.80
N LYS A 60 -27.98 -14.52 -8.92
CA LYS A 60 -29.01 -15.52 -9.25
C LYS A 60 -28.42 -16.89 -9.53
N THR A 61 -27.29 -16.93 -10.23
CA THR A 61 -26.66 -18.18 -10.68
C THR A 61 -25.98 -18.93 -9.53
N PHE A 62 -25.26 -18.20 -8.66
CA PHE A 62 -24.40 -18.79 -7.64
C PHE A 62 -24.88 -18.51 -6.20
N GLY A 63 -25.75 -17.52 -5.98
CA GLY A 63 -26.22 -17.09 -4.66
C GLY A 63 -27.55 -17.71 -4.24
N THR A 64 -27.77 -18.99 -4.53
CA THR A 64 -29.04 -19.70 -4.27
C THR A 64 -29.28 -20.02 -2.79
N THR A 65 -28.24 -19.97 -1.96
CA THR A 65 -28.32 -20.16 -0.50
C THR A 65 -27.64 -19.00 0.24
N GLU A 66 -27.98 -18.80 1.51
CA GLU A 66 -27.35 -17.76 2.34
C GLU A 66 -25.83 -17.96 2.46
N LEU A 67 -25.39 -19.21 2.64
CA LEU A 67 -23.96 -19.55 2.67
C LEU A 67 -23.27 -19.17 1.36
N ALA A 68 -23.88 -19.48 0.22
CA ALA A 68 -23.29 -19.15 -1.08
C ALA A 68 -23.23 -17.63 -1.31
N ARG A 69 -24.25 -16.88 -0.87
CA ARG A 69 -24.23 -15.40 -0.89
C ARG A 69 -23.12 -14.83 -0.02
N LYS A 70 -22.90 -15.39 1.18
CA LYS A 70 -21.78 -15.00 2.05
C LYS A 70 -20.43 -15.26 1.37
N GLN A 71 -20.28 -16.40 0.70
CA GLN A 71 -19.06 -16.74 -0.03
C GLN A 71 -18.81 -15.82 -1.23
N LEU A 72 -19.86 -15.47 -1.99
CA LEU A 72 -19.77 -14.50 -3.08
C LEU A 72 -19.34 -13.10 -2.56
N ASN A 73 -19.88 -12.67 -1.42
CA ASN A 73 -19.46 -11.44 -0.75
C ASN A 73 -17.98 -11.52 -0.29
N GLU A 74 -17.58 -12.61 0.38
CA GLU A 74 -16.17 -12.83 0.81
C GLU A 74 -15.19 -12.89 -0.37
N ALA A 75 -15.62 -13.44 -1.51
CA ALA A 75 -14.86 -13.47 -2.76
C ALA A 75 -14.84 -12.11 -3.49
N GLY A 76 -15.53 -11.09 -2.97
CA GLY A 76 -15.60 -9.76 -3.57
C GLY A 76 -16.37 -9.71 -4.90
N LEU A 77 -17.28 -10.66 -5.14
CA LEU A 77 -18.10 -10.74 -6.36
C LEU A 77 -19.41 -9.95 -6.27
N LEU A 78 -19.79 -9.56 -5.05
CA LEU A 78 -21.00 -8.80 -4.77
C LEU A 78 -20.64 -7.45 -4.13
N SER A 79 -21.59 -6.52 -4.16
CA SER A 79 -21.51 -5.23 -3.48
C SER A 79 -22.88 -4.90 -2.90
N SER A 80 -22.90 -4.07 -1.86
CA SER A 80 -24.13 -3.64 -1.19
C SER A 80 -24.25 -2.13 -1.26
N ASN A 81 -25.48 -1.61 -1.34
CA ASN A 81 -25.75 -0.18 -1.20
C ASN A 81 -26.09 0.17 0.25
N ASP A 82 -26.23 1.47 0.54
CA ASP A 82 -26.56 1.99 1.88
C ASP A 82 -27.90 1.49 2.43
N LYS A 83 -28.79 1.01 1.54
CA LYS A 83 -30.09 0.41 1.89
C LYS A 83 -29.99 -1.11 2.13
N GLY A 84 -28.78 -1.68 2.15
CA GLY A 84 -28.53 -3.10 2.38
C GLY A 84 -28.84 -4.02 1.20
N ARG A 85 -29.17 -3.49 0.01
CA ARG A 85 -29.43 -4.31 -1.17
C ARG A 85 -28.10 -4.77 -1.77
N THR A 86 -27.94 -6.09 -1.86
CA THR A 86 -26.78 -6.74 -2.49
C THR A 86 -27.01 -6.95 -3.99
N TYR A 87 -25.97 -6.74 -4.79
CA TYR A 87 -25.96 -6.86 -6.24
C TYR A 87 -24.58 -7.27 -6.76
N ASP A 88 -24.50 -7.69 -8.01
CA ASP A 88 -23.27 -8.09 -8.67
C ASP A 88 -22.26 -6.94 -8.73
N ARG A 89 -21.01 -7.17 -8.31
CA ARG A 89 -19.97 -6.14 -8.37
C ARG A 89 -19.60 -5.77 -9.81
N PHE A 90 -19.47 -6.79 -10.67
CA PHE A 90 -19.07 -6.64 -12.06
C PHE A 90 -20.30 -6.73 -12.95
N ARG A 91 -20.53 -5.69 -13.75
CA ARG A 91 -21.70 -5.54 -14.61
C ARG A 91 -21.28 -4.79 -15.87
N ASN A 92 -21.74 -5.23 -17.04
CA ASN A 92 -21.37 -4.67 -18.34
C ASN A 92 -19.85 -4.48 -18.51
N ARG A 93 -19.06 -5.54 -18.23
CA ARG A 93 -17.60 -5.49 -18.23
C ARG A 93 -16.96 -6.67 -18.94
N VAL A 94 -15.88 -6.41 -19.68
CA VAL A 94 -14.92 -7.45 -20.08
C VAL A 94 -14.18 -7.91 -18.84
N MET A 95 -14.11 -9.21 -18.62
CA MET A 95 -13.60 -9.82 -17.40
C MET A 95 -12.23 -10.45 -17.63
N PHE A 96 -11.29 -10.09 -16.76
CA PHE A 96 -9.91 -10.56 -16.77
C PHE A 96 -9.65 -11.32 -15.46
N PRO A 97 -9.69 -12.67 -15.45
CA PRO A 97 -9.42 -13.43 -14.24
C PRO A 97 -7.97 -13.26 -13.81
N ILE A 98 -7.77 -13.02 -12.52
CA ILE A 98 -6.46 -12.89 -11.87
C ILE A 98 -6.12 -14.26 -11.29
N ARG A 99 -4.93 -14.77 -11.62
CA ARG A 99 -4.47 -16.10 -11.20
C ARG A 99 -3.30 -16.00 -10.25
N ASP A 100 -3.31 -16.87 -9.23
CA ASP A 100 -2.15 -17.07 -8.38
C ASP A 100 -1.04 -17.85 -9.09
N ARG A 101 0.08 -18.08 -8.40
CA ARG A 101 1.22 -18.85 -8.91
C ARG A 101 0.89 -20.28 -9.32
N ARG A 102 -0.19 -20.87 -8.80
CA ARG A 102 -0.66 -22.23 -9.11
C ARG A 102 -1.69 -22.26 -10.24
N GLY A 103 -2.09 -21.09 -10.76
CA GLY A 103 -3.08 -20.95 -11.83
C GLY A 103 -4.52 -20.89 -11.33
N ARG A 104 -4.75 -20.83 -10.02
CA ARG A 104 -6.10 -20.73 -9.43
C ARG A 104 -6.61 -19.31 -9.58
N VAL A 105 -7.88 -19.15 -9.93
CA VAL A 105 -8.52 -17.83 -9.99
C VAL A 105 -8.70 -17.32 -8.55
N ILE A 106 -8.19 -16.11 -8.30
CA ILE A 106 -8.22 -15.46 -6.97
C ILE A 106 -9.00 -14.15 -6.97
N GLY A 107 -9.23 -13.56 -8.13
CA GLY A 107 -9.99 -12.33 -8.27
C GLY A 107 -10.19 -11.98 -9.73
N PHE A 108 -10.73 -10.79 -9.98
CA PHE A 108 -11.01 -10.31 -11.34
C PHE A 108 -10.63 -8.85 -11.50
N GLY A 109 -10.11 -8.53 -12.68
CA GLY A 109 -10.19 -7.20 -13.27
C GLY A 109 -11.41 -7.13 -14.19
N GLY A 110 -12.03 -5.97 -14.29
CA GLY A 110 -13.19 -5.74 -15.17
C GLY A 110 -13.12 -4.39 -15.86
N ARG A 111 -13.22 -4.35 -17.18
CA ARG A 111 -13.19 -3.11 -17.97
C ARG A 111 -14.56 -2.80 -18.56
N VAL A 112 -15.03 -1.58 -18.39
CA VAL A 112 -16.28 -1.10 -19.04
C VAL A 112 -16.12 -1.06 -20.56
N LEU A 113 -17.25 -1.09 -21.26
CA LEU A 113 -17.32 -0.90 -22.72
C LEU A 113 -17.83 0.50 -23.12
N ASP A 114 -18.41 1.21 -22.16
CA ASP A 114 -19.01 2.54 -22.30
C ASP A 114 -18.25 3.57 -21.43
N ASP A 115 -18.84 4.75 -21.25
CA ASP A 115 -18.27 5.85 -20.46
C ASP A 115 -18.49 5.69 -18.94
N SER A 116 -18.95 4.52 -18.48
CA SER A 116 -19.16 4.27 -17.05
C SER A 116 -17.85 4.30 -16.27
N THR A 117 -17.89 4.84 -15.05
CA THR A 117 -16.73 4.89 -14.15
C THR A 117 -16.84 3.86 -13.02
N PRO A 118 -15.71 3.31 -12.53
CA PRO A 118 -14.35 3.47 -13.08
C PRO A 118 -14.15 2.62 -14.34
N LYS A 119 -13.26 3.09 -15.25
CA LYS A 119 -12.92 2.41 -16.51
C LYS A 119 -12.44 0.97 -16.27
N TYR A 120 -11.57 0.79 -15.28
CA TYR A 120 -11.14 -0.50 -14.76
C TYR A 120 -11.59 -0.65 -13.31
N LEU A 121 -12.12 -1.82 -12.97
CA LEU A 121 -12.52 -2.19 -11.63
C LEU A 121 -11.83 -3.49 -11.25
N ASN A 122 -11.15 -3.50 -10.11
CA ASN A 122 -10.57 -4.72 -9.54
C ASN A 122 -11.47 -5.25 -8.42
N SER A 123 -11.39 -6.57 -8.21
CA SER A 123 -11.82 -7.17 -6.95
C SER A 123 -11.22 -6.42 -5.76
N PRO A 124 -11.95 -6.28 -4.63
CA PRO A 124 -11.39 -5.76 -3.39
C PRO A 124 -10.33 -6.74 -2.83
N GLU A 125 -9.65 -6.35 -1.76
CA GLU A 125 -8.87 -7.31 -0.96
C GLU A 125 -9.79 -8.43 -0.45
N THR A 126 -9.34 -9.69 -0.53
CA THR A 126 -10.09 -10.87 -0.05
C THR A 126 -9.15 -11.85 0.64
N PRO A 127 -9.66 -12.89 1.35
CA PRO A 127 -8.81 -13.91 1.95
C PRO A 127 -7.91 -14.69 0.97
N VAL A 128 -8.17 -14.62 -0.34
CA VAL A 128 -7.39 -15.30 -1.38
C VAL A 128 -6.73 -14.34 -2.36
N PHE A 129 -6.94 -13.02 -2.22
CA PHE A 129 -6.43 -12.03 -3.15
C PHE A 129 -5.94 -10.78 -2.44
N HIS A 130 -4.63 -10.56 -2.57
CA HIS A 130 -3.96 -9.37 -2.05
C HIS A 130 -3.25 -8.62 -3.18
N LYS A 131 -3.72 -7.42 -3.51
CA LYS A 131 -3.20 -6.64 -4.66
C LYS A 131 -1.71 -6.37 -4.52
N GLY A 132 -1.26 -6.11 -3.30
CA GLY A 132 0.15 -5.84 -2.99
C GLY A 132 1.07 -7.07 -3.06
N HIS A 133 0.53 -8.27 -3.28
CA HIS A 133 1.31 -9.51 -3.33
C HIS A 133 1.18 -10.26 -4.65
N GLU A 134 0.26 -9.85 -5.53
CA GLU A 134 -0.04 -10.55 -6.77
C GLU A 134 0.27 -9.69 -7.99
N LEU A 135 0.71 -10.33 -9.06
CA LEU A 135 1.01 -9.70 -10.35
C LEU A 135 0.21 -10.40 -11.45
N TYR A 136 -0.58 -9.63 -12.19
CA TYR A 136 -1.30 -10.15 -13.33
C TYR A 136 -0.33 -10.66 -14.39
N GLY A 137 -0.66 -11.78 -15.05
CA GLY A 137 0.17 -12.37 -16.10
C GLY A 137 1.33 -13.24 -15.62
N LEU A 138 1.69 -13.20 -14.32
CA LEU A 138 2.85 -13.95 -13.82
C LEU A 138 2.70 -15.47 -14.03
N PHE A 139 1.49 -16.00 -13.86
CA PHE A 139 1.21 -17.41 -14.14
C PHE A 139 1.46 -17.75 -15.62
N GLN A 140 0.92 -16.94 -16.52
CA GLN A 140 1.07 -17.08 -17.97
C GLN A 140 2.55 -16.97 -18.38
N ALA A 141 3.26 -15.97 -17.88
CA ALA A 141 4.68 -15.77 -18.16
C ALA A 141 5.53 -16.97 -17.73
N ARG A 142 5.28 -17.53 -16.54
CA ARG A 142 5.96 -18.74 -16.06
C ARG A 142 5.60 -20.00 -16.85
N LYS A 143 4.39 -20.07 -17.40
CA LYS A 143 3.96 -21.21 -18.22
C LYS A 143 4.57 -21.14 -19.62
N ALA A 144 4.68 -19.95 -20.20
CA ALA A 144 5.25 -19.74 -21.52
C ALA A 144 6.78 -19.89 -21.55
N ASN A 145 7.46 -19.57 -20.43
CA ASN A 145 8.92 -19.50 -20.37
C ASN A 145 9.49 -20.55 -19.40
N ARG A 146 10.33 -21.47 -19.92
CA ARG A 146 11.05 -22.45 -19.07
C ARG A 146 11.98 -21.77 -18.06
N LYS A 147 12.61 -20.68 -18.48
CA LYS A 147 13.47 -19.80 -17.69
C LYS A 147 13.10 -18.37 -18.05
N LEU A 148 12.83 -17.54 -17.05
CA LEU A 148 12.60 -16.11 -17.23
C LEU A 148 13.94 -15.41 -16.96
N ASP A 149 14.62 -14.95 -18.01
CA ASP A 149 15.84 -14.14 -17.87
C ASP A 149 15.51 -12.68 -17.51
N ARG A 150 14.32 -12.22 -17.91
CA ARG A 150 13.79 -10.89 -17.66
C ARG A 150 12.29 -10.95 -17.40
N ILE A 151 11.79 -10.12 -16.48
CA ILE A 151 10.37 -9.78 -16.37
C ILE A 151 10.17 -8.29 -16.61
N ILE A 152 9.12 -7.94 -17.36
CA ILE A 152 8.74 -6.55 -17.62
C ILE A 152 7.50 -6.24 -16.78
N ILE A 153 7.57 -5.24 -15.90
CA ILE A 153 6.43 -4.77 -15.11
C ILE A 153 5.79 -3.59 -15.82
N VAL A 154 4.51 -3.71 -16.18
CA VAL A 154 3.66 -2.66 -16.78
C VAL A 154 2.51 -2.30 -15.82
N GLU A 155 1.73 -1.27 -16.15
CA GLU A 155 0.69 -0.77 -15.24
C GLU A 155 -0.64 -1.54 -15.34
N GLY A 156 -1.02 -2.01 -16.53
CA GLY A 156 -2.35 -2.57 -16.78
C GLY A 156 -2.36 -4.01 -17.30
N TYR A 157 -3.49 -4.70 -17.10
CA TYR A 157 -3.69 -6.05 -17.64
C TYR A 157 -3.73 -6.07 -19.16
N MET A 158 -4.30 -5.02 -19.77
CA MET A 158 -4.36 -4.90 -21.22
C MET A 158 -2.95 -4.84 -21.83
N ASP A 159 -2.02 -4.13 -21.20
CA ASP A 159 -0.62 -4.06 -21.64
C ASP A 159 0.00 -5.46 -21.67
N VAL A 160 -0.18 -6.24 -20.59
CA VAL A 160 0.31 -7.63 -20.51
C VAL A 160 -0.29 -8.50 -21.62
N ILE A 161 -1.61 -8.39 -21.84
CA ILE A 161 -2.33 -9.20 -22.83
C ILE A 161 -1.87 -8.84 -24.25
N VAL A 162 -1.77 -7.56 -24.57
CA VAL A 162 -1.36 -7.08 -25.90
C VAL A 162 0.10 -7.40 -26.17
N LEU A 163 1.00 -7.21 -25.19
CA LEU A 163 2.40 -7.63 -25.30
C LEU A 163 2.49 -9.14 -25.57
N THR A 164 1.68 -9.94 -24.87
CA THR A 164 1.63 -11.40 -25.08
C THR A 164 1.10 -11.77 -26.47
N GLU A 165 0.07 -11.08 -26.98
CA GLU A 165 -0.42 -11.25 -28.36
C GLU A 165 0.71 -11.03 -29.39
N HIS A 166 1.59 -10.06 -29.13
CA HIS A 166 2.74 -9.75 -29.97
C HIS A 166 4.00 -10.58 -29.63
N GLY A 167 3.85 -11.66 -28.85
CA GLY A 167 4.93 -12.60 -28.55
C GLY A 167 5.86 -12.21 -27.38
N ILE A 168 5.60 -11.07 -26.71
CA ILE A 168 6.32 -10.64 -25.51
C ILE A 168 5.65 -11.28 -24.30
N THR A 169 6.10 -12.49 -23.96
CA THR A 169 5.42 -13.36 -22.98
C THR A 169 5.93 -13.22 -21.54
N ASN A 170 6.83 -12.27 -21.28
CA ASN A 170 7.44 -12.03 -19.97
C ASN A 170 6.97 -10.74 -19.29
N ALA A 171 5.85 -10.16 -19.75
CA ALA A 171 5.21 -9.02 -19.13
C ALA A 171 4.28 -9.42 -17.97
N VAL A 172 4.24 -8.59 -16.93
CA VAL A 172 3.34 -8.71 -15.77
C VAL A 172 2.85 -7.32 -15.35
N ALA A 173 1.71 -7.24 -14.67
CA ALA A 173 1.17 -5.95 -14.23
C ALA A 173 0.81 -5.91 -12.74
N THR A 174 0.94 -4.74 -12.14
CA THR A 174 0.34 -4.45 -10.84
C THR A 174 -1.18 -4.30 -10.97
N LEU A 175 -1.91 -4.39 -9.85
CA LEU A 175 -3.36 -4.53 -9.84
C LEU A 175 -4.04 -3.24 -9.34
N GLY A 176 -3.69 -2.10 -9.94
CA GLY A 176 -4.15 -0.77 -9.50
C GLY A 176 -3.49 -0.30 -8.19
N THR A 177 -2.22 -0.65 -8.01
CA THR A 177 -1.37 -0.24 -6.89
C THR A 177 0.04 0.07 -7.41
N ALA A 178 0.78 0.92 -6.71
CA ALA A 178 2.22 1.02 -6.91
C ALA A 178 2.88 -0.34 -6.66
N THR A 179 4.01 -0.60 -7.34
CA THR A 179 4.79 -1.82 -7.14
C THR A 179 5.30 -1.87 -5.71
N THR A 180 5.03 -2.97 -5.01
CA THR A 180 5.41 -3.15 -3.60
C THR A 180 6.72 -3.96 -3.47
N PRO A 181 7.37 -3.93 -2.30
CA PRO A 181 8.47 -4.86 -2.02
C PRO A 181 8.06 -6.33 -2.14
N ASP A 182 6.80 -6.69 -1.85
CA ASP A 182 6.30 -8.06 -1.96
C ASP A 182 6.15 -8.53 -3.41
N HIS A 183 5.73 -7.65 -4.33
CA HIS A 183 5.77 -7.93 -5.77
C HIS A 183 7.17 -8.26 -6.24
N LEU A 184 8.16 -7.47 -5.81
CA LEU A 184 9.53 -7.67 -6.20
C LEU A 184 10.10 -8.96 -5.59
N ARG A 185 9.85 -9.24 -4.30
CA ARG A 185 10.21 -10.52 -3.67
C ARG A 185 9.59 -11.73 -4.38
N LEU A 186 8.34 -11.59 -4.84
CA LEU A 186 7.63 -12.64 -5.58
C LEU A 186 8.37 -13.03 -6.86
N ILE A 187 8.85 -12.04 -7.63
CA ILE A 187 9.48 -12.27 -8.94
C ILE A 187 11.01 -12.42 -8.88
N GLN A 188 11.66 -11.92 -7.83
CA GLN A 188 13.12 -11.99 -7.65
C GLN A 188 13.64 -13.44 -7.71
N ARG A 189 12.85 -14.43 -7.27
CA ARG A 189 13.22 -15.86 -7.39
C ARG A 189 13.02 -16.44 -8.79
N SER A 190 12.30 -15.75 -9.66
CA SER A 190 11.91 -16.23 -10.98
C SER A 190 12.79 -15.67 -12.10
N THR A 191 13.41 -14.50 -11.88
CA THR A 191 14.20 -13.79 -12.89
C THR A 191 15.41 -13.08 -12.28
N PRO A 192 16.56 -13.02 -12.97
CA PRO A 192 17.69 -12.17 -12.58
C PRO A 192 17.46 -10.69 -12.96
N GLU A 193 16.67 -10.38 -14.00
CA GLU A 193 16.43 -9.00 -14.43
C GLU A 193 14.95 -8.62 -14.34
N VAL A 194 14.68 -7.40 -13.85
CA VAL A 194 13.36 -6.78 -13.84
C VAL A 194 13.45 -5.42 -14.51
N VAL A 195 12.58 -5.19 -15.50
CA VAL A 195 12.44 -3.89 -16.18
C VAL A 195 11.08 -3.31 -15.81
N PHE A 196 11.07 -2.15 -15.18
CA PHE A 196 9.84 -1.39 -14.98
C PHE A 196 9.57 -0.56 -16.23
N CYS A 197 8.41 -0.73 -16.85
CA CYS A 197 7.96 0.03 -18.01
C CYS A 197 6.86 0.99 -17.55
N PHE A 198 7.13 2.28 -17.66
CA PHE A 198 6.20 3.34 -17.30
C PHE A 198 5.85 4.19 -18.52
N ASP A 199 4.64 4.72 -18.51
CA ASP A 199 4.20 5.73 -19.47
C ASP A 199 5.12 6.97 -19.38
N GLY A 200 5.31 7.66 -20.51
CA GLY A 200 6.24 8.80 -20.60
C GLY A 200 5.83 10.02 -19.78
N ASP A 201 4.61 10.06 -19.26
CA ASP A 201 4.07 11.25 -18.62
C ASP A 201 4.61 11.49 -17.18
N ARG A 202 4.12 12.56 -16.55
CA ARG A 202 4.51 12.91 -15.18
C ARG A 202 4.07 11.85 -14.16
N ALA A 203 2.90 11.25 -14.34
CA ALA A 203 2.38 10.24 -13.43
C ALA A 203 3.22 8.96 -13.47
N GLY A 204 3.65 8.55 -14.67
CA GLY A 204 4.59 7.45 -14.89
C GLY A 204 5.94 7.70 -14.23
N ARG A 205 6.51 8.91 -14.35
CA ARG A 205 7.76 9.28 -13.62
C ARG A 205 7.61 9.24 -12.10
N ASP A 206 6.49 9.74 -11.56
CA ASP A 206 6.22 9.67 -10.12
C ASP A 206 6.03 8.21 -9.64
N ALA A 207 5.45 7.35 -10.48
CA ALA A 207 5.32 5.92 -10.22
C ALA A 207 6.68 5.20 -10.28
N ALA A 208 7.55 5.58 -11.21
CA ALA A 208 8.91 5.07 -11.31
C ALA A 208 9.73 5.38 -10.07
N TRP A 209 9.65 6.60 -9.54
CA TRP A 209 10.34 6.95 -8.30
C TRP A 209 9.83 6.11 -7.12
N ARG A 210 8.50 5.96 -6.98
CA ARG A 210 7.90 5.09 -5.95
C ARG A 210 8.36 3.63 -6.07
N ALA A 211 8.45 3.10 -7.29
CA ALA A 211 8.98 1.76 -7.52
C ALA A 211 10.48 1.66 -7.15
N ALA A 212 11.27 2.68 -7.47
CA ALA A 212 12.68 2.74 -7.09
C ALA A 212 12.89 2.78 -5.56
N GLU A 213 12.05 3.52 -4.83
CA GLU A 213 12.06 3.55 -3.37
C GLU A 213 11.69 2.18 -2.78
N ASN A 214 10.62 1.57 -3.28
CA ASN A 214 10.17 0.24 -2.81
C ASN A 214 11.15 -0.88 -3.14
N ALA A 215 12.02 -0.69 -4.12
CA ALA A 215 13.05 -1.65 -4.51
C ALA A 215 14.30 -1.60 -3.62
N LEU A 216 14.55 -0.52 -2.86
CA LEU A 216 15.77 -0.33 -2.07
C LEU A 216 16.15 -1.54 -1.21
N PRO A 217 15.23 -2.19 -0.46
CA PRO A 217 15.57 -3.32 0.41
C PRO A 217 15.98 -4.59 -0.34
N LEU A 218 15.81 -4.61 -1.67
CA LEU A 218 16.01 -5.78 -2.53
C LEU A 218 17.19 -5.59 -3.49
N LEU A 219 17.83 -4.41 -3.47
CA LEU A 219 19.01 -4.13 -4.28
C LEU A 219 20.22 -4.92 -3.81
N GLY A 220 21.08 -5.25 -4.78
CA GLY A 220 22.27 -6.07 -4.59
C GLY A 220 22.07 -7.53 -5.01
N GLY A 221 23.09 -8.36 -4.75
CA GLY A 221 23.11 -9.74 -5.22
C GLY A 221 23.17 -9.85 -6.75
N ASN A 222 22.45 -10.83 -7.31
CA ASN A 222 22.43 -11.12 -8.75
C ASN A 222 21.20 -10.55 -9.47
N HIS A 223 20.57 -9.52 -8.90
CA HIS A 223 19.33 -8.95 -9.43
C HIS A 223 19.56 -7.58 -10.04
N GLN A 224 19.22 -7.45 -11.32
CA GLN A 224 19.31 -6.20 -12.06
C GLN A 224 17.92 -5.57 -12.17
N LEU A 225 17.82 -4.30 -11.80
CA LEU A 225 16.61 -3.50 -11.97
C LEU A 225 16.88 -2.39 -12.99
N LYS A 226 15.95 -2.20 -13.92
CA LYS A 226 16.00 -1.16 -14.94
C LYS A 226 14.67 -0.42 -15.07
N PHE A 227 14.72 0.80 -15.57
CA PHE A 227 13.57 1.66 -15.84
C PHE A 227 13.51 2.00 -17.32
N MET A 228 12.39 1.67 -17.94
CA MET A 228 12.04 2.01 -19.32
C MET A 228 10.92 3.03 -19.28
N PHE A 229 11.15 4.18 -19.90
CA PHE A 229 10.16 5.23 -20.08
C PHE A 229 9.74 5.26 -21.53
N LEU A 230 8.43 5.15 -21.77
CA LEU A 230 7.87 5.29 -23.10
C LEU A 230 7.85 6.77 -23.54
N PRO A 231 7.68 7.07 -24.84
CA PRO A 231 7.42 8.42 -25.30
C PRO A 231 6.16 9.03 -24.64
N ASP A 232 6.11 10.36 -24.54
CA ASP A 232 4.95 11.06 -23.99
C ASP A 232 3.67 10.70 -24.76
N GLY A 233 2.63 10.26 -24.03
CA GLY A 233 1.33 9.88 -24.58
C GLY A 233 1.23 8.46 -25.12
N GLU A 234 2.30 7.67 -25.02
CA GLU A 234 2.33 6.25 -25.42
C GLU A 234 2.23 5.32 -24.20
N ASP A 235 1.53 4.20 -24.37
CA ASP A 235 1.46 3.07 -23.44
C ASP A 235 2.04 1.80 -24.10
N PRO A 236 2.31 0.70 -23.35
CA PRO A 236 2.89 -0.50 -23.96
C PRO A 236 2.03 -1.09 -25.09
N ASP A 237 0.70 -0.98 -24.97
CA ASP A 237 -0.28 -1.40 -25.98
C ASP A 237 -0.10 -0.60 -27.30
N SER A 238 -0.01 0.73 -27.22
CA SER A 238 0.14 1.60 -28.39
C SER A 238 1.51 1.44 -29.04
N VAL A 239 2.60 1.35 -28.25
CA VAL A 239 3.96 1.19 -28.79
C VAL A 239 4.10 -0.13 -29.54
N VAL A 240 3.67 -1.25 -28.96
CA VAL A 240 3.86 -2.56 -29.60
C VAL A 240 3.00 -2.72 -30.85
N ARG A 241 1.79 -2.13 -30.89
CA ARG A 241 0.94 -2.15 -32.09
C ARG A 241 1.47 -1.26 -33.21
N GLN A 242 2.04 -0.10 -32.87
CA GLN A 242 2.55 0.85 -33.87
C GLN A 242 3.94 0.47 -34.39
N GLN A 243 4.82 -0.01 -33.51
CA GLN A 243 6.26 -0.16 -33.77
C GLN A 243 6.71 -1.63 -33.77
N GLY A 244 5.85 -2.56 -33.36
CA GLY A 244 6.13 -3.99 -33.35
C GLY A 244 6.93 -4.48 -32.14
N ALA A 245 6.95 -5.80 -31.97
CA ALA A 245 7.60 -6.45 -30.84
C ALA A 245 9.14 -6.32 -30.85
N GLU A 246 9.76 -6.32 -32.03
CA GLU A 246 11.22 -6.17 -32.15
C GLU A 246 11.68 -4.82 -31.60
N ASN A 247 11.01 -3.74 -31.99
CA ASN A 247 11.33 -2.41 -31.51
C ASN A 247 11.03 -2.27 -30.00
N PHE A 248 9.91 -2.80 -29.52
CA PHE A 248 9.62 -2.81 -28.08
C PHE A 248 10.73 -3.53 -27.30
N ASN A 249 11.21 -4.69 -27.75
CA ASN A 249 12.31 -5.40 -27.11
C ASN A 249 13.63 -4.60 -27.16
N SER A 250 13.91 -3.89 -28.24
CA SER A 250 15.06 -2.96 -28.31
C SER A 250 14.96 -1.85 -27.26
N LEU A 251 13.77 -1.28 -27.02
CA LEU A 251 13.57 -0.30 -25.95
C LEU A 251 13.82 -0.91 -24.56
N VAL A 252 13.39 -2.14 -24.34
CA VAL A 252 13.63 -2.87 -23.08
C VAL A 252 15.12 -3.12 -22.85
N GLU A 253 15.89 -3.41 -23.91
CA GLU A 253 17.35 -3.57 -23.82
C GLU A 253 18.07 -2.26 -23.48
N GLN A 254 17.56 -1.14 -23.98
CA GLN A 254 18.07 0.21 -23.73
C GLN A 254 17.58 0.82 -22.40
N ALA A 255 16.77 0.10 -21.63
CA ALA A 255 16.24 0.57 -20.37
C ALA A 255 17.35 1.01 -19.40
N GLN A 256 17.13 2.14 -18.75
CA GLN A 256 18.09 2.79 -17.87
C GLN A 256 18.34 1.93 -16.62
N ASN A 257 19.59 1.77 -16.20
CA ASN A 257 19.90 1.04 -14.96
C ASN A 257 19.34 1.78 -13.74
N TYR A 258 19.04 1.02 -12.68
CA TYR A 258 18.59 1.59 -11.40
C TYR A 258 19.47 2.74 -10.90
N SER A 259 20.81 2.54 -10.87
CA SER A 259 21.75 3.55 -10.38
C SER A 259 21.65 4.86 -11.15
N ASP A 260 21.55 4.77 -12.47
CA ASP A 260 21.53 5.93 -13.36
C ASP A 260 20.22 6.69 -13.17
N PHE A 261 19.09 5.98 -13.12
CA PHE A 261 17.79 6.58 -12.84
C PHE A 261 17.74 7.22 -11.45
N PHE A 262 18.25 6.51 -10.43
CA PHE A 262 18.28 6.96 -9.05
C PHE A 262 19.05 8.27 -8.89
N PHE A 263 20.28 8.33 -9.42
CA PHE A 263 21.09 9.55 -9.32
C PHE A 263 20.55 10.68 -10.19
N ALA A 264 20.14 10.42 -11.43
CA ALA A 264 19.54 11.46 -12.28
C ALA A 264 18.31 12.10 -11.62
N THR A 265 17.49 11.28 -10.94
CA THR A 265 16.31 11.78 -10.22
C THR A 265 16.67 12.63 -9.01
N LEU A 266 17.71 12.28 -8.25
CA LEU A 266 18.16 13.09 -7.11
C LEU A 266 18.87 14.37 -7.55
N GLU A 267 19.70 14.29 -8.60
CA GLU A 267 20.41 15.42 -9.18
C GLU A 267 19.45 16.46 -9.73
N SER A 268 18.32 16.06 -10.32
CA SER A 268 17.31 17.04 -10.80
C SER A 268 16.66 17.89 -9.69
N ARG A 269 16.86 17.55 -8.41
CA ARG A 269 16.32 18.27 -7.24
C ARG A 269 17.31 19.28 -6.65
N VAL A 270 18.54 19.34 -7.15
CA VAL A 270 19.63 20.15 -6.58
C VAL A 270 20.52 20.72 -7.68
N ASP A 271 21.20 21.83 -7.40
CA ASP A 271 22.21 22.36 -8.32
C ASP A 271 23.58 21.75 -8.05
N ILE A 272 23.92 20.67 -8.77
CA ILE A 272 25.20 19.96 -8.62
C ILE A 272 26.43 20.80 -9.05
N ALA A 273 26.24 21.90 -9.78
CA ALA A 273 27.35 22.81 -10.10
C ALA A 273 27.83 23.56 -8.86
N SER A 274 26.92 23.84 -7.92
CA SER A 274 27.22 24.50 -6.65
C SER A 274 27.74 23.53 -5.59
N MET A 275 28.62 24.01 -4.70
CA MET A 275 29.07 23.25 -3.53
C MET A 275 27.87 22.89 -2.62
N ASP A 276 26.94 23.83 -2.42
CA ASP A 276 25.76 23.64 -1.57
C ASP A 276 24.81 22.56 -2.12
N GLY A 277 24.61 22.53 -3.45
CA GLY A 277 23.80 21.50 -4.09
C GLY A 277 24.46 20.13 -4.08
N ARG A 278 25.80 20.03 -4.21
CA ARG A 278 26.53 18.77 -4.00
C ARG A 278 26.41 18.28 -2.55
N ALA A 279 26.53 19.17 -1.56
CA ALA A 279 26.29 18.83 -0.16
C ALA A 279 24.83 18.38 0.07
N ARG A 280 23.86 19.06 -0.57
CA ARG A 280 22.45 18.68 -0.49
C ARG A 280 22.16 17.34 -1.14
N LEU A 281 22.80 17.00 -2.26
CA LEU A 281 22.71 15.70 -2.93
C LEU A 281 23.04 14.57 -1.96
N VAL A 282 24.16 14.72 -1.22
CA VAL A 282 24.57 13.77 -0.20
C VAL A 282 23.47 13.62 0.86
N GLU A 283 22.96 14.72 1.42
CA GLU A 283 21.91 14.66 2.46
C GLU A 283 20.60 14.01 1.99
N ILE A 284 20.15 14.27 0.75
CA ILE A 284 18.92 13.66 0.23
C ILE A 284 19.12 12.19 -0.18
N ALA A 285 20.34 11.77 -0.53
CA ALA A 285 20.65 10.39 -0.89
C ALA A 285 20.77 9.47 0.35
N LYS A 286 21.27 9.97 1.49
CA LYS A 286 21.48 9.16 2.71
C LYS A 286 20.27 8.34 3.16
N PRO A 287 19.04 8.88 3.27
CA PRO A 287 17.90 8.09 3.73
C PRO A 287 17.66 6.88 2.84
N TYR A 288 17.89 6.99 1.53
CA TYR A 288 17.71 5.88 0.60
C TYR A 288 18.82 4.83 0.73
N LEU A 289 20.09 5.24 0.74
CA LEU A 289 21.23 4.32 0.85
C LEU A 289 21.19 3.49 2.14
N ARG A 290 20.62 4.03 3.23
CA ARG A 290 20.43 3.30 4.49
C ARG A 290 19.44 2.13 4.41
N HIS A 291 18.49 2.16 3.47
CA HIS A 291 17.54 1.07 3.25
C HIS A 291 18.11 -0.02 2.34
N ILE A 292 19.27 0.21 1.72
CA ILE A 292 19.95 -0.77 0.88
C ILE A 292 20.73 -1.73 1.78
N PRO A 293 20.60 -3.06 1.57
CA PRO A 293 21.40 -4.05 2.28
C PRO A 293 22.90 -3.78 2.14
N ALA A 294 23.67 -4.02 3.21
CA ALA A 294 25.12 -3.91 3.15
C ALA A 294 25.70 -4.92 2.15
N GLY A 295 26.67 -4.48 1.34
CA GLY A 295 27.34 -5.29 0.34
C GLY A 295 27.83 -4.46 -0.85
N ILE A 296 28.49 -5.14 -1.81
CA ILE A 296 29.20 -4.52 -2.93
C ILE A 296 28.35 -3.49 -3.69
N TYR A 297 27.08 -3.79 -3.95
CA TYR A 297 26.21 -2.87 -4.70
C TYR A 297 25.97 -1.57 -3.95
N ARG A 298 25.80 -1.62 -2.62
CA ARG A 298 25.68 -0.42 -1.79
C ARG A 298 26.99 0.36 -1.79
N ASP A 299 28.13 -0.32 -1.66
CA ASP A 299 29.45 0.31 -1.68
C ASP A 299 29.71 1.04 -3.01
N MET A 300 29.30 0.43 -4.14
CA MET A 300 29.38 1.06 -5.46
C MET A 300 28.47 2.28 -5.60
N LEU A 301 27.26 2.25 -5.03
CA LEU A 301 26.39 3.43 -4.99
C LEU A 301 26.96 4.54 -4.10
N GLU A 302 27.54 4.19 -2.95
CA GLU A 302 28.21 5.15 -2.07
C GLU A 302 29.42 5.78 -2.77
N GLN A 303 30.22 4.99 -3.52
CA GLN A 303 31.30 5.52 -4.35
C GLN A 303 30.77 6.47 -5.45
N GLN A 304 29.73 6.07 -6.17
CA GLN A 304 29.11 6.90 -7.19
C GLN A 304 28.55 8.22 -6.63
N LEU A 305 28.02 8.21 -5.41
CA LEU A 305 27.59 9.43 -4.71
C LEU A 305 28.78 10.32 -4.35
N ALA A 306 29.89 9.73 -3.89
CA ALA A 306 31.11 10.47 -3.56
C ALA A 306 31.68 11.19 -4.79
N ASP A 307 31.75 10.48 -5.93
CA ASP A 307 32.25 11.02 -7.20
C ASP A 307 31.40 12.22 -7.66
N ARG A 308 30.07 12.08 -7.64
CA ARG A 308 29.11 13.15 -8.00
C ARG A 308 29.16 14.34 -7.05
N ALA A 309 29.37 14.08 -5.76
CA ALA A 309 29.53 15.11 -4.75
C ALA A 309 30.93 15.74 -4.74
N GLN A 310 31.87 15.23 -5.55
CA GLN A 310 33.28 15.63 -5.58
C GLN A 310 33.94 15.54 -4.18
N THR A 311 33.64 14.46 -3.46
CA THR A 311 34.20 14.13 -2.14
C THR A 311 34.81 12.73 -2.16
N ASN A 312 35.44 12.31 -1.08
CA ASN A 312 35.93 10.94 -0.95
C ASN A 312 34.96 10.07 -0.14
N THR A 313 35.04 8.75 -0.37
CA THR A 313 34.20 7.76 0.29
C THR A 313 34.43 7.70 1.80
N GLU A 314 35.64 7.93 2.30
CA GLU A 314 35.90 7.97 3.76
C GLU A 314 35.15 9.10 4.48
N LEU A 315 35.11 10.30 3.90
CA LEU A 315 34.35 11.43 4.39
C LEU A 315 32.85 11.14 4.26
N LEU A 316 32.43 10.58 3.13
CA LEU A 316 31.05 10.18 2.91
C LEU A 316 30.59 9.15 3.96
N HIS A 317 31.36 8.10 4.21
CA HIS A 317 31.10 7.09 5.26
C HIS A 317 31.02 7.75 6.63
N LYS A 318 31.92 8.68 6.98
CA LYS A 318 31.77 9.46 8.23
C LYS A 318 30.44 10.22 8.29
N HIS A 319 29.89 10.66 7.16
CA HIS A 319 28.58 11.34 7.10
C HIS A 319 27.37 10.39 6.97
N LEU A 320 27.56 9.17 6.48
CA LEU A 320 26.55 8.11 6.33
C LEU A 320 26.42 7.26 7.60
N GLU A 321 27.57 6.79 8.13
CA GLU A 321 27.73 5.98 9.33
C GLU A 321 27.69 6.77 10.61
N ARG A 322 27.88 8.11 10.60
CA ARG A 322 27.52 8.90 11.78
C ARG A 322 26.06 8.55 12.09
N PRO A 323 25.77 7.81 13.19
CA PRO A 323 24.45 7.94 13.75
C PRO A 323 24.32 9.44 14.00
N PRO A 324 23.17 10.04 13.66
CA PRO A 324 23.02 11.49 13.66
C PRO A 324 23.70 12.07 14.90
N GLN A 325 24.82 12.77 14.69
CA GLN A 325 25.77 13.05 15.76
C GLN A 325 25.14 14.10 16.67
N ASN A 326 24.32 13.68 17.63
CA ASN A 326 23.66 14.43 18.71
C ASN A 326 23.20 15.88 18.43
N LYS A 327 23.02 16.25 17.16
CA LYS A 327 22.25 17.40 16.68
C LYS A 327 20.85 16.98 16.22
N SER A 328 20.60 15.67 16.19
CA SER A 328 19.31 15.10 15.79
C SER A 328 18.22 15.22 16.86
N LYS A 329 18.57 15.39 18.14
CA LYS A 329 17.58 15.73 19.19
C LYS A 329 17.00 17.14 19.07
N ALA A 330 17.65 18.06 18.37
CA ALA A 330 17.18 19.44 18.21
C ALA A 330 16.45 19.66 16.87
N LEU A 331 16.90 19.02 15.77
CA LEU A 331 16.26 19.17 14.46
C LEU A 331 15.21 18.08 14.14
N GLN A 332 15.33 16.85 14.66
CA GLN A 332 14.22 15.88 14.57
C GLN A 332 13.04 16.33 15.43
N LYS A 333 13.28 17.08 16.52
CA LYS A 333 12.23 17.75 17.30
C LYS A 333 11.50 18.87 16.51
N ALA A 334 12.09 19.36 15.41
CA ALA A 334 11.51 20.40 14.57
C ALA A 334 10.86 19.88 13.27
N LEU A 335 11.30 18.73 12.72
CA LEU A 335 10.82 18.20 11.43
C LEU A 335 9.89 16.98 11.53
N THR A 336 9.81 16.28 12.67
CA THR A 336 8.69 15.35 12.93
C THR A 336 7.44 16.07 13.48
N ALA A 337 7.48 17.41 13.52
CA ALA A 337 6.41 18.27 13.99
C ALA A 337 5.58 18.87 12.84
N SER A 338 5.52 18.24 11.67
CA SER A 338 4.43 18.52 10.73
C SER A 338 4.08 17.32 9.86
N THR A 339 3.29 16.40 10.43
CA THR A 339 1.97 15.99 9.89
C THR A 339 1.40 14.72 10.55
N ALA A 340 2.16 13.96 11.34
CA ALA A 340 1.60 12.90 12.19
C ALA A 340 1.26 13.47 13.58
N ILE A 341 -0.03 13.52 13.91
CA ILE A 341 -0.52 13.86 15.26
C ILE A 341 0.03 12.79 16.22
N SER A 342 0.61 13.19 17.37
CA SER A 342 1.04 12.20 18.36
C SER A 342 -0.17 11.39 18.87
N PRO A 343 -0.03 10.11 19.26
CA PRO A 343 -1.18 9.31 19.72
C PRO A 343 -1.98 9.98 20.85
N VAL A 344 -1.31 10.61 21.82
CA VAL A 344 -1.97 11.36 22.89
C VAL A 344 -2.74 12.57 22.35
N ARG A 345 -2.15 13.32 21.41
CA ARG A 345 -2.82 14.46 20.78
C ARG A 345 -3.96 14.00 19.87
N MET A 346 -3.84 12.85 19.21
CA MET A 346 -4.89 12.24 18.41
C MET A 346 -6.06 11.85 19.32
N ALA A 347 -5.81 11.16 20.43
CA ALA A 347 -6.84 10.84 21.41
C ALA A 347 -7.53 12.08 21.98
N ILE A 348 -6.79 13.14 22.34
CA ILE A 348 -7.40 14.41 22.79
C ILE A 348 -8.27 15.03 21.68
N THR A 349 -7.78 15.00 20.43
CA THR A 349 -8.51 15.54 19.28
C THR A 349 -9.80 14.77 19.02
N ILE A 350 -9.75 13.43 19.06
CA ILE A 350 -10.92 12.55 18.92
C ILE A 350 -11.92 12.82 20.05
N VAL A 351 -11.47 12.87 21.30
CA VAL A 351 -12.34 13.09 22.47
C VAL A 351 -12.98 14.48 22.44
N LEU A 352 -12.28 15.50 21.95
CA LEU A 352 -12.85 16.85 21.82
C LEU A 352 -13.86 16.95 20.68
N GLN A 353 -13.59 16.37 19.50
CA GLN A 353 -14.47 16.47 18.33
C GLN A 353 -15.65 15.48 18.36
N HIS A 354 -15.45 14.33 19.01
CA HIS A 354 -16.43 13.25 19.15
C HIS A 354 -16.55 12.80 20.62
N PRO A 355 -17.05 13.65 21.53
CA PRO A 355 -17.14 13.34 22.97
C PRO A 355 -17.92 12.05 23.28
N GLU A 356 -18.87 11.67 22.43
CA GLU A 356 -19.68 10.44 22.56
C GLU A 356 -18.84 9.15 22.55
N LEU A 357 -17.65 9.18 21.94
CA LEU A 357 -16.77 8.02 21.81
C LEU A 357 -16.08 7.64 23.14
N HIS A 358 -16.14 8.49 24.17
CA HIS A 358 -15.62 8.13 25.51
C HIS A 358 -16.26 6.85 26.06
N SER A 359 -17.51 6.57 25.69
CA SER A 359 -18.25 5.37 26.09
C SER A 359 -17.64 4.05 25.59
N ALA A 360 -16.77 4.11 24.58
CA ALA A 360 -16.04 2.95 24.06
C ALA A 360 -14.77 2.63 24.85
N VAL A 361 -14.35 3.51 25.76
CA VAL A 361 -13.13 3.36 26.56
C VAL A 361 -13.49 2.76 27.93
N ASP A 362 -13.27 1.46 28.09
CA ASP A 362 -13.66 0.74 29.32
C ASP A 362 -12.83 1.12 30.56
N LYS A 363 -11.51 1.20 30.40
CA LYS A 363 -10.56 1.49 31.48
C LYS A 363 -9.54 2.51 30.99
N PHE A 364 -9.12 3.40 31.88
CA PHE A 364 -8.01 4.33 31.61
C PHE A 364 -7.27 4.75 32.89
N ASP A 365 -7.58 4.18 34.05
CA ASP A 365 -7.09 4.65 35.36
C ASP A 365 -5.56 4.66 35.47
N LYS A 366 -4.90 3.81 34.69
CA LYS A 366 -3.43 3.66 34.72
C LYS A 366 -2.70 4.69 33.86
N ILE A 367 -3.37 5.40 32.94
CA ILE A 367 -2.65 6.32 32.03
C ILE A 367 -2.03 7.50 32.78
N SER A 368 -2.67 7.95 33.87
CA SER A 368 -2.20 9.10 34.68
C SER A 368 -0.84 8.87 35.34
N SER A 369 -0.35 7.63 35.42
CA SER A 369 0.99 7.34 35.93
C SER A 369 2.09 7.60 34.91
N LEU A 370 1.75 7.81 33.63
CA LEU A 370 2.72 8.13 32.59
C LEU A 370 3.12 9.60 32.67
N ASP A 371 4.42 9.86 32.83
CA ASP A 371 4.96 11.22 32.80
C ASP A 371 5.23 11.68 31.36
N ARG A 372 4.15 12.04 30.65
CA ARG A 372 4.21 12.49 29.24
C ARG A 372 3.30 13.68 28.97
N PRO A 373 3.67 14.61 28.06
CA PRO A 373 2.85 15.78 27.72
C PRO A 373 1.46 15.39 27.23
N GLY A 374 0.42 16.04 27.76
CA GLY A 374 -0.98 15.84 27.36
C GLY A 374 -1.71 14.67 28.02
N ILE A 375 -1.01 13.76 28.72
CA ILE A 375 -1.65 12.63 29.40
C ILE A 375 -2.63 13.08 30.50
N LYS A 376 -2.23 14.09 31.30
CA LYS A 376 -3.11 14.66 32.34
C LYS A 376 -4.39 15.25 31.74
N ILE A 377 -4.25 16.02 30.66
CA ILE A 377 -5.36 16.61 29.91
C ILE A 377 -6.29 15.52 29.37
N LEU A 378 -5.74 14.48 28.75
CA LEU A 378 -6.51 13.37 28.21
C LEU A 378 -7.28 12.63 29.31
N ALA A 379 -6.63 12.35 30.44
CA ALA A 379 -7.26 11.72 31.59
C ALA A 379 -8.37 12.60 32.18
N GLU A 380 -8.15 13.91 32.31
CA GLU A 380 -9.14 14.87 32.80
C GLU A 380 -10.35 14.98 31.86
N LEU A 381 -10.14 14.98 30.54
CA LEU A 381 -11.22 14.99 29.55
C LEU A 381 -12.06 13.71 29.61
N LEU A 382 -11.41 12.54 29.65
CA LEU A 382 -12.10 11.25 29.77
C LEU A 382 -12.86 11.15 31.09
N GLU A 383 -12.28 11.62 32.20
CA GLU A 383 -12.96 11.62 33.50
C GLU A 383 -14.14 12.59 33.53
N THR A 384 -13.98 13.78 32.95
CA THR A 384 -15.04 14.79 32.84
C THR A 384 -16.22 14.25 32.05
N LEU A 385 -15.97 13.55 30.94
CA LEU A 385 -17.00 12.93 30.12
C LEU A 385 -17.63 11.71 30.80
N ARG A 386 -16.84 10.89 31.52
CA ARG A 386 -17.37 9.78 32.32
C ARG A 386 -18.36 10.28 33.39
N GLN A 387 -18.07 11.41 34.01
CA GLN A 387 -18.94 12.04 35.02
C GLN A 387 -20.10 12.82 34.40
N ASN A 388 -19.95 13.31 33.17
CA ASN A 388 -20.94 14.12 32.47
C ASN A 388 -21.08 13.67 31.00
N PRO A 389 -21.73 12.52 30.70
CA PRO A 389 -21.72 11.93 29.36
C PRO A 389 -22.43 12.75 28.26
N HIS A 390 -23.19 13.78 28.66
CA HIS A 390 -23.97 14.64 27.78
C HIS A 390 -23.20 15.89 27.30
N LEU A 391 -21.95 16.09 27.75
CA LEU A 391 -21.17 17.25 27.34
C LEU A 391 -20.76 17.14 25.87
N ASN A 392 -20.98 18.23 25.13
CA ASN A 392 -20.53 18.39 23.76
C ASN A 392 -19.19 19.16 23.70
N THR A 393 -18.60 19.25 22.50
CA THR A 393 -17.32 19.96 22.26
C THR A 393 -17.30 21.37 22.84
N ALA A 394 -18.38 22.14 22.68
CA ALA A 394 -18.47 23.51 23.18
C ALA A 394 -18.42 23.57 24.72
N ALA A 395 -19.13 22.66 25.39
CA ALA A 395 -19.13 22.59 26.85
C ALA A 395 -17.78 22.15 27.42
N LEU A 396 -17.05 21.28 26.72
CA LEU A 396 -15.67 20.91 27.09
C LEU A 396 -14.71 22.10 26.95
N LEU A 397 -14.83 22.89 25.88
CA LEU A 397 -14.00 24.07 25.67
C LEU A 397 -14.29 25.18 26.71
N GLU A 398 -15.56 25.41 27.07
CA GLU A 398 -15.92 26.42 28.08
C GLU A 398 -15.35 26.05 29.46
N ARG A 399 -15.42 24.77 29.84
CA ARG A 399 -14.82 24.29 31.10
C ARG A 399 -13.30 24.42 31.13
N ALA A 400 -12.65 24.33 29.97
CA ALA A 400 -11.20 24.47 29.85
C ALA A 400 -10.75 25.92 29.62
N ARG A 401 -11.66 26.89 29.59
CA ARG A 401 -11.39 28.29 29.21
C ARG A 401 -10.34 28.98 30.08
N ASP A 402 -10.37 28.74 31.38
CA ASP A 402 -9.43 29.32 32.35
C ASP A 402 -8.18 28.45 32.56
N SER A 403 -8.04 27.35 31.82
CA SER A 403 -6.86 26.50 31.88
C SER A 403 -5.72 27.09 31.05
N GLU A 404 -4.48 26.78 31.45
CA GLU A 404 -3.27 27.09 30.67
C GLU A 404 -3.23 26.40 29.29
N HIS A 405 -4.21 25.54 28.98
CA HIS A 405 -4.30 24.77 27.74
C HIS A 405 -5.47 25.21 26.84
N ALA A 406 -6.26 26.22 27.21
CA ALA A 406 -7.47 26.64 26.50
C ALA A 406 -7.24 26.90 25.00
N GLU A 407 -6.24 27.72 24.65
CA GLU A 407 -5.90 28.03 23.26
C GLU A 407 -5.39 26.81 22.46
N HIS A 408 -4.83 25.82 23.15
CA HIS A 408 -4.37 24.60 22.50
C HIS A 408 -5.54 23.69 22.16
N LEU A 409 -6.49 23.52 23.08
CA LEU A 409 -7.68 22.69 22.87
C LEU A 409 -8.59 23.25 21.77
N GLN A 410 -8.76 24.58 21.71
CA GLN A 410 -9.49 25.24 20.62
C GLN A 410 -8.87 24.96 19.24
N ARG A 411 -7.54 24.94 19.14
CA ARG A 411 -6.83 24.60 17.89
C ARG A 411 -7.01 23.14 17.49
N LEU A 412 -7.13 22.22 18.45
CA LEU A 412 -7.35 20.80 18.16
C LEU A 412 -8.77 20.53 17.64
N VAL A 413 -9.77 21.27 18.10
CA VAL A 413 -11.15 21.14 17.58
C VAL A 413 -11.24 21.50 16.10
N LEU A 414 -10.42 22.43 15.61
CA LEU A 414 -10.42 22.86 14.20
C LEU A 414 -9.57 21.96 13.29
N GLN A 415 -8.94 20.91 13.83
CA GLN A 415 -8.04 20.04 13.08
C GLN A 415 -8.83 18.98 12.30
N PRO A 416 -8.70 18.86 10.97
CA PRO A 416 -9.46 17.86 10.21
C PRO A 416 -9.01 16.43 10.56
N LEU A 417 -9.99 15.56 10.84
CA LEU A 417 -9.80 14.11 10.97
C LEU A 417 -10.26 13.43 9.67
N SER A 418 -9.41 12.60 9.07
CA SER A 418 -9.67 11.93 7.77
C SER A 418 -10.24 10.52 7.91
N LEU A 419 -10.71 10.16 9.11
CA LEU A 419 -11.24 8.84 9.45
C LEU A 419 -12.75 8.90 9.66
N SER A 420 -13.45 7.81 9.36
CA SER A 420 -14.87 7.63 9.69
C SER A 420 -15.09 7.50 11.21
N ALA A 421 -16.32 7.69 11.69
CA ALA A 421 -16.64 7.59 13.12
C ALA A 421 -16.27 6.23 13.74
N ASP A 422 -16.46 5.13 13.00
CA ASP A 422 -16.08 3.78 13.45
C ASP A 422 -14.55 3.61 13.52
N GLU A 423 -13.81 4.15 12.54
CA GLU A 423 -12.35 4.16 12.55
C GLU A 423 -11.80 5.02 13.70
N LEU A 424 -12.40 6.18 13.97
CA LEU A 424 -12.04 7.05 15.10
C LEU A 424 -12.28 6.37 16.44
N LYS A 425 -13.38 5.60 16.57
CA LYS A 425 -13.64 4.77 17.75
C LYS A 425 -12.55 3.72 17.95
N HIS A 426 -12.19 2.99 16.90
CA HIS A 426 -11.15 1.97 16.97
C HIS A 426 -9.78 2.57 17.30
N GLU A 427 -9.45 3.72 16.69
CA GLU A 427 -8.21 4.45 16.93
C GLU A 427 -8.11 4.92 18.40
N LEU A 428 -9.17 5.55 18.93
CA LEU A 428 -9.22 6.00 20.32
C LEU A 428 -9.01 4.82 21.30
N VAL A 429 -9.72 3.71 21.09
CA VAL A 429 -9.60 2.52 21.94
C VAL A 429 -8.18 1.95 21.86
N GLY A 430 -7.61 1.83 20.66
CA GLY A 430 -6.25 1.33 20.45
C GLY A 430 -5.21 2.19 21.16
N ILE A 431 -5.30 3.52 21.05
CA ILE A 431 -4.39 4.45 21.73
C ILE A 431 -4.48 4.28 23.25
N ILE A 432 -5.69 4.27 23.83
CA ILE A 432 -5.84 4.16 25.28
C ILE A 432 -5.37 2.79 25.80
N GLN A 433 -5.61 1.71 25.06
CA GLN A 433 -5.08 0.37 25.41
C GLN A 433 -3.55 0.35 25.39
N GLN A 434 -2.94 0.94 24.37
CA GLN A 434 -1.48 1.03 24.26
C GLN A 434 -0.88 1.84 25.42
N LEU A 435 -1.49 2.98 25.78
CA LEU A 435 -1.04 3.80 26.90
C LEU A 435 -1.15 3.03 28.23
N GLN A 436 -2.21 2.27 28.46
CA GLN A 436 -2.33 1.43 29.66
C GLN A 436 -1.29 0.32 29.71
N GLN A 437 -1.04 -0.36 28.59
CA GLN A 437 0.01 -1.39 28.52
C GLN A 437 1.39 -0.80 28.82
N GLN A 438 1.65 0.42 28.33
CA GLN A 438 2.90 1.13 28.64
C GLN A 438 3.01 1.52 30.10
N ALA A 439 1.93 2.04 30.70
CA ALA A 439 1.88 2.35 32.12
C ALA A 439 2.17 1.11 32.98
N LEU A 440 1.59 -0.04 32.58
CA LEU A 440 1.82 -1.32 33.22
C LEU A 440 3.27 -1.80 33.09
N ALA A 441 3.84 -1.71 31.89
CA ALA A 441 5.23 -2.10 31.64
C ALA A 441 6.23 -1.22 32.41
N GLU A 442 5.98 0.10 32.47
CA GLU A 442 6.80 1.04 33.26
C GLU A 442 6.69 0.73 34.75
N ARG A 443 5.48 0.43 35.25
CA ARG A 443 5.25 0.00 36.64
C ARG A 443 5.97 -1.31 36.95
N GLN A 444 5.87 -2.31 36.06
CA GLN A 444 6.56 -3.59 36.21
C GLN A 444 8.08 -3.42 36.21
N THR A 445 8.61 -2.56 35.35
CA THR A 445 10.04 -2.24 35.29
C THR A 445 10.50 -1.55 36.58
N TYR A 446 9.72 -0.60 37.10
CA TYR A 446 10.00 0.05 38.37
C TYR A 446 10.01 -0.95 39.55
N LEU A 447 9.03 -1.84 39.60
CA LEU A 447 8.93 -2.85 40.67
C LEU A 447 10.05 -3.91 40.59
N THR A 448 10.47 -4.31 39.39
CA THR A 448 11.54 -5.30 39.19
C THR A 448 12.94 -4.73 39.37
N ALA A 449 13.14 -3.43 39.09
CA ALA A 449 14.41 -2.74 39.32
C ALA A 449 14.67 -2.40 40.80
N LYS A 450 13.64 -2.41 41.65
CA LYS A 450 13.74 -2.05 43.06
C LYS A 450 14.09 -3.29 43.91
N PRO A 451 15.13 -3.25 44.77
CA PRO A 451 15.46 -4.38 45.65
C PRO A 451 14.27 -4.74 46.56
N PHE A 452 14.01 -6.03 46.76
CA PHE A 452 12.86 -6.51 47.54
C PHE A 452 12.81 -5.94 48.98
N SER A 453 13.97 -5.66 49.57
CA SER A 453 14.11 -5.02 50.89
C SER A 453 13.64 -3.56 50.95
N LYS A 454 13.50 -2.90 49.80
CA LYS A 454 13.03 -1.51 49.68
C LYS A 454 11.59 -1.40 49.18
N LEU A 455 10.94 -2.51 48.83
CA LEU A 455 9.53 -2.51 48.44
C LEU A 455 8.64 -2.23 49.66
N THR A 456 7.63 -1.39 49.48
CA THR A 456 6.57 -1.22 50.50
C THR A 456 5.71 -2.47 50.56
N ASP A 457 4.96 -2.66 51.64
CA ASP A 457 4.11 -3.85 51.77
C ASP A 457 3.00 -3.89 50.70
N ALA A 458 2.52 -2.73 50.25
CA ALA A 458 1.61 -2.60 49.11
C ALA A 458 2.27 -3.02 47.78
N GLU A 459 3.53 -2.64 47.52
CA GLU A 459 4.27 -3.05 46.33
C GLU A 459 4.55 -4.57 46.32
N LYS A 460 4.78 -5.17 47.50
CA LYS A 460 4.95 -6.62 47.65
C LYS A 460 3.66 -7.39 47.37
N GLU A 461 2.51 -6.88 47.81
CA GLU A 461 1.20 -7.46 47.50
C GLU A 461 0.84 -7.33 46.00
N GLU A 462 1.17 -6.21 45.37
CA GLU A 462 0.97 -5.97 43.93
C GLU A 462 1.71 -7.02 43.07
N ILE A 463 2.93 -7.39 43.47
CA ILE A 463 3.71 -8.48 42.83
C ILE A 463 3.07 -9.86 43.09
N ARG A 464 2.55 -10.10 44.30
CA ARG A 464 2.04 -11.40 44.74
C ARG A 464 0.69 -11.77 44.10
N ASN A 465 -0.16 -10.77 43.84
CA ASN A 465 -1.53 -10.98 43.35
C ASN A 465 -1.64 -11.15 41.82
N LYS A 466 -0.53 -11.09 41.05
CA LYS A 466 -0.55 -11.07 39.57
C LYS A 466 -1.54 -10.05 39.00
N THR A 467 -1.80 -8.94 39.71
CA THR A 467 -2.67 -7.86 39.24
C THR A 467 -1.87 -6.83 38.44
N ILE A 468 -1.03 -7.32 37.51
CA ILE A 468 -0.32 -6.52 36.51
C ILE A 468 -0.73 -7.03 35.14
#